data_AF-A0A2I0CW91-F1
#
_entry.id   AF-A0A2I0CW91-F1
#
_cell.length_a   1.000
_cell.length_b   1.000
_cell.length_c   1.000
_cell.angle_alpha   90.00
_cell.angle_beta   90.00
_cell.angle_gamma   90.00
#
_symmetry.space_group_name_H-M   'P 1'
#
loop_
_entity.id
_entity.type
_entity.pdbx_description
1 polymer ?
#
loop_
_entity_poly.entity_id
_entity_poly.type
_entity_poly.pdbx_seq_one_letter_code
_entity_poly.pdbx_strand_id
1 'polypeptide(L)'
;LRQLDGILKRQQGRGLDAAFGVHMPGNYILMYESPQGEKQQEILAKADDELAGIAGEVSRCGRPPMPSSLIPRILMILIYPWLRSHVHDDDRKFTVADTCTSCGTCSAICPAQNIELRDGRPVFLHRCELCCGCIHTCPVQAIDAGKKTKGRKRYRNPEVKTDDLKIPRGNQPAEQI
;
A
#
# COMPACT_ATOMS: atom_id res chain seq x y z
N LEU A 1 3.63 10.63 -10.14
CA LEU A 1 2.98 11.95 -10.31
C LEU A 1 2.90 12.39 -11.78
N ARG A 2 4.00 12.46 -12.56
CA ARG A 2 3.93 12.82 -14.01
C ARG A 2 3.07 11.89 -14.87
N GLN A 3 3.09 10.57 -14.61
CA GLN A 3 2.21 9.63 -15.32
C GLN A 3 0.73 9.97 -15.08
N LEU A 4 0.37 10.21 -13.82
CA LEU A 4 -0.98 10.61 -13.41
C LEU A 4 -1.39 11.95 -14.03
N ASP A 5 -0.54 12.97 -13.96
CA ASP A 5 -0.77 14.27 -14.61
C ASP A 5 -1.03 14.11 -16.12
N GLY A 6 -0.24 13.27 -16.81
CA GLY A 6 -0.44 12.96 -18.22
C GLY A 6 -1.75 12.24 -18.51
N ILE A 7 -2.19 11.32 -17.64
CA ILE A 7 -3.49 10.64 -17.76
C ILE A 7 -4.63 11.64 -17.60
N LEU A 8 -4.58 12.48 -16.56
CA LEU A 8 -5.62 13.47 -16.27
C LEU A 8 -5.74 14.50 -17.40
N LYS A 9 -4.62 15.01 -17.91
CA LYS A 9 -4.64 15.92 -19.07
C LYS A 9 -5.31 15.30 -20.29
N ARG A 10 -5.03 14.03 -20.58
CA ARG A 10 -5.64 13.33 -21.74
C ARG A 10 -7.12 13.01 -21.54
N GLN A 11 -7.53 12.60 -20.35
CA GLN A 11 -8.89 12.14 -20.09
C GLN A 11 -9.86 13.25 -19.67
N GLN A 12 -9.35 14.29 -19.00
CA GLN A 12 -10.16 15.32 -18.34
C GLN A 12 -9.82 16.75 -18.82
N GLY A 13 -8.84 16.91 -19.72
CA GLY A 13 -8.41 18.22 -20.22
C GLY A 13 -7.69 19.11 -19.19
N ARG A 14 -7.52 18.64 -17.95
CA ARG A 14 -6.80 19.34 -16.87
C ARG A 14 -5.79 18.42 -16.19
N GLY A 15 -4.66 19.00 -15.80
CA GLY A 15 -3.60 18.31 -15.06
C GLY A 15 -3.64 18.56 -13.57
N LEU A 16 -2.59 18.11 -12.89
CA LEU A 16 -2.34 18.42 -11.49
C LEU A 16 -1.84 19.86 -11.34
N ASP A 17 -2.38 20.61 -10.37
CA ASP A 17 -1.89 21.95 -10.02
C ASP A 17 -0.54 21.91 -9.29
N ALA A 18 -0.33 20.89 -8.45
CA ALA A 18 0.90 20.69 -7.70
C ALA A 18 1.12 19.20 -7.39
N ALA A 19 2.35 18.82 -7.06
CA ALA A 19 2.68 17.45 -6.68
C ALA A 19 3.84 17.46 -5.68
N PHE A 20 3.63 16.81 -4.53
CA PHE A 20 4.58 16.77 -3.43
C PHE A 20 4.96 15.33 -3.12
N GLY A 21 6.14 15.14 -2.54
CA GLY A 21 6.56 13.85 -1.97
C GLY A 21 6.83 14.05 -0.48
N VAL A 22 6.50 13.04 0.31
CA VAL A 22 6.79 13.00 1.75
C VAL A 22 7.58 11.73 2.03
N HIS A 23 8.67 11.85 2.76
CA HIS A 23 9.49 10.69 3.10
C HIS A 23 8.88 9.92 4.28
N MET A 24 8.29 8.75 4.00
CA MET A 24 7.62 7.91 4.99
C MET A 24 8.42 6.65 5.34
N PRO A 25 8.17 6.02 6.52
CA PRO A 25 8.71 4.69 6.81
C PRO A 25 8.28 3.68 5.74
N GLY A 26 9.26 2.97 5.19
CA GLY A 26 8.99 1.99 4.13
C GLY A 26 8.13 0.84 4.62
N ASN A 27 7.02 0.60 3.94
CA ASN A 27 6.08 -0.49 4.25
C ASN A 27 6.02 -1.58 3.18
N TYR A 28 6.88 -1.56 2.15
CA TYR A 28 6.90 -2.60 1.12
C TYR A 28 7.74 -3.81 1.55
N ILE A 29 7.18 -4.60 2.47
CA ILE A 29 7.84 -5.72 3.16
C ILE A 29 8.37 -6.81 2.22
N LEU A 30 7.92 -6.86 0.97
CA LEU A 30 8.45 -7.79 -0.03
C LEU A 30 9.92 -7.47 -0.39
N MET A 31 10.31 -6.19 -0.34
CA MET A 31 11.66 -5.76 -0.72
C MET A 31 12.59 -5.59 0.47
N TYR A 32 12.14 -4.94 1.54
CA TYR A 32 12.98 -4.55 2.67
C TYR A 32 12.26 -4.67 4.03
N GLU A 33 13.03 -4.60 5.12
CA GLU A 33 12.49 -4.51 6.49
C GLU A 33 12.13 -3.06 6.83
N SER A 34 11.03 -2.86 7.57
CA SER A 34 10.62 -1.53 8.04
C SER A 34 11.50 -1.03 9.18
N PRO A 35 11.88 0.26 9.22
CA PRO A 35 12.44 0.85 10.43
C PRO A 35 11.44 0.75 11.60
N GLN A 36 11.96 0.72 12.83
CA GLN A 36 11.20 0.65 14.09
C GLN A 36 11.89 1.53 15.14
N GLY A 37 11.18 1.82 16.23
CA GLY A 37 11.72 2.56 17.38
C GLY A 37 12.08 4.01 17.02
N GLU A 38 13.19 4.51 17.55
CA GLU A 38 13.64 5.89 17.37
C GLU A 38 13.74 6.30 15.90
N LYS A 39 14.30 5.42 15.05
CA LYS A 39 14.42 5.70 13.61
C LYS A 39 13.06 5.86 12.92
N GLN A 40 12.05 5.10 13.34
CA GLN A 40 10.70 5.28 12.81
C GLN A 40 10.11 6.61 13.27
N GLN A 41 10.28 6.96 14.54
CA GLN A 41 9.79 8.21 15.13
C GLN A 41 10.44 9.43 14.47
N GLU A 42 11.74 9.40 14.23
CA GLU A 42 12.47 10.46 13.53
C GLU A 42 11.96 10.67 12.09
N ILE A 43 11.73 9.58 11.35
CA ILE A 43 11.17 9.66 9.99
C ILE A 43 9.76 10.27 10.02
N LEU A 44 8.93 9.88 10.99
CA LEU A 44 7.57 10.40 11.12
C LEU A 44 7.55 11.88 11.51
N ALA A 45 8.36 12.30 12.49
CA ALA A 45 8.48 13.70 12.88
C ALA A 45 8.92 14.59 11.71
N LYS A 46 9.90 14.13 10.93
CA LYS A 46 10.31 14.84 9.71
C LYS A 46 9.20 14.88 8.65
N ALA A 47 8.43 13.81 8.52
CA ALA A 47 7.27 13.79 7.61
C ALA A 47 6.22 14.82 8.02
N ASP A 48 5.98 15.01 9.33
CA ASP A 48 5.06 16.03 9.84
C ASP A 48 5.54 17.45 9.51
N ASP A 49 6.84 17.73 9.67
CA ASP A 49 7.44 19.01 9.25
C ASP A 49 7.29 19.25 7.73
N GLU A 50 7.55 18.22 6.91
CA GLU A 50 7.35 18.27 5.45
C GLU A 50 5.88 18.54 5.10
N LEU A 51 4.94 17.87 5.77
CA LEU A 51 3.50 18.04 5.59
C LEU A 51 3.03 19.45 5.97
N ALA A 52 3.55 20.04 7.05
CA ALA A 52 3.24 21.41 7.43
C ALA A 52 3.66 22.42 6.35
N GLY A 53 4.84 22.25 5.76
CA GLY A 53 5.29 23.05 4.63
C GLY A 53 4.40 22.88 3.39
N ILE A 54 4.03 21.64 3.07
CA ILE A 54 3.11 21.34 1.95
C ILE A 54 1.74 22.00 2.17
N ALA A 55 1.19 21.92 3.39
CA ALA A 55 -0.09 22.54 3.72
C ALA A 55 -0.04 24.06 3.53
N GLY A 56 1.07 24.70 3.88
CA GLY A 56 1.31 26.12 3.61
C GLY A 56 1.29 26.45 2.11
N GLU A 57 1.98 25.66 1.29
CA GLU A 57 1.99 25.82 -0.18
C GLU A 57 0.61 25.59 -0.81
N VAL A 58 -0.14 24.59 -0.36
CA VAL A 58 -1.51 24.35 -0.86
C VAL A 58 -2.43 25.50 -0.48
N SER A 59 -2.34 26.01 0.75
CA SER A 59 -3.20 27.10 1.25
C SER A 59 -3.04 28.40 0.45
N ARG A 60 -1.84 28.66 -0.06
CA ARG A 60 -1.55 29.81 -0.93
C ARG A 60 -1.68 29.50 -2.44
N CYS A 61 -2.25 28.34 -2.78
CA CYS A 61 -2.40 27.85 -4.16
C CYS A 61 -1.07 27.81 -4.93
N GLY A 62 0.03 27.48 -4.23
CA GLY A 62 1.36 27.32 -4.79
C GLY A 62 1.39 26.21 -5.83
N ARG A 63 2.08 26.47 -6.94
CA ARG A 63 2.25 25.52 -8.05
C ARG A 63 3.73 25.21 -8.28
N PRO A 64 4.41 24.58 -7.31
CA PRO A 64 5.82 24.26 -7.47
C PRO A 64 5.99 23.30 -8.66
N PRO A 65 7.13 23.37 -9.37
CA PRO A 65 7.40 22.47 -10.47
C PRO A 65 7.41 21.02 -9.95
N MET A 66 6.74 20.13 -10.67
CA MET A 66 6.70 18.72 -10.29
C MET A 66 8.11 18.12 -10.29
N PRO A 67 8.52 17.42 -9.22
CA PRO A 67 9.83 16.78 -9.16
C PRO A 67 9.99 15.81 -10.33
N SER A 68 11.18 15.84 -10.94
CA SER A 68 11.44 15.04 -12.13
C SER A 68 12.84 14.50 -12.20
N SER A 69 12.91 13.19 -12.34
CA SER A 69 14.14 12.50 -12.68
C SER A 69 13.89 11.60 -13.89
N LEU A 70 14.83 11.57 -14.82
CA LEU A 70 14.74 10.75 -16.03
C LEU A 70 15.06 9.28 -15.73
N ILE A 71 15.95 9.01 -14.77
CA ILE A 71 16.41 7.66 -14.43
C ILE A 71 15.25 6.78 -13.93
N PRO A 72 14.45 7.20 -12.92
CA PRO A 72 13.30 6.41 -12.49
C PRO A 72 12.24 6.24 -13.58
N ARG A 73 12.11 7.18 -14.53
CA ARG A 73 11.15 7.06 -15.63
C ARG A 73 11.52 5.92 -16.57
N ILE A 74 12.79 5.84 -16.96
CA ILE A 74 13.28 4.76 -17.84
C ILE A 74 13.16 3.42 -17.14
N LEU A 75 13.58 3.35 -15.87
CA LEU A 75 13.47 2.14 -15.06
C LEU A 75 12.01 1.64 -14.97
N MET A 76 11.07 2.55 -14.75
CA MET A 76 9.64 2.19 -14.67
C MET A 76 9.09 1.73 -16.03
N ILE A 77 9.53 2.26 -17.16
CA ILE A 77 9.10 1.77 -18.49
C ILE A 77 9.46 0.29 -18.68
N LEU A 78 10.61 -0.14 -18.17
CA LEU A 78 11.07 -1.52 -18.29
C LEU A 78 10.38 -2.46 -17.28
N ILE A 79 10.25 -2.05 -16.03
CA ILE A 79 9.75 -2.91 -14.95
C ILE A 79 8.22 -2.98 -14.93
N TYR A 80 7.54 -1.90 -15.30
CA TYR A 80 6.08 -1.78 -15.13
C TYR A 80 5.25 -2.83 -15.88
N PRO A 81 5.55 -3.20 -17.15
CA PRO A 81 4.80 -4.26 -17.83
C PRO A 81 4.89 -5.59 -17.09
N TRP A 82 6.09 -5.93 -16.60
CA TRP A 82 6.31 -7.15 -15.82
C TRP A 82 5.56 -7.09 -14.48
N LEU A 83 5.67 -5.99 -13.73
CA LEU A 83 4.94 -5.83 -12.47
C LEU A 83 3.42 -5.97 -12.68
N ARG A 84 2.88 -5.28 -13.69
CA ARG A 84 1.45 -5.31 -14.04
C ARG A 84 0.98 -6.72 -14.40
N SER A 85 1.79 -7.53 -15.07
CA SER A 85 1.37 -8.89 -15.45
C SER A 85 1.42 -9.90 -14.30
N HIS A 86 2.06 -9.57 -13.17
CA HIS A 86 2.24 -10.49 -12.04
C HIS A 86 1.56 -10.02 -10.73
N VAL A 87 1.20 -8.73 -10.61
CA VAL A 87 0.72 -8.14 -9.34
C VAL A 87 -0.46 -8.91 -8.72
N HIS A 88 -1.38 -9.41 -9.53
CA HIS A 88 -2.58 -10.11 -9.04
C HIS A 88 -2.31 -11.52 -8.53
N ASP A 89 -1.42 -12.26 -9.21
CA ASP A 89 -1.11 -13.66 -8.93
C ASP A 89 0.07 -13.85 -7.97
N ASP A 90 0.82 -12.80 -7.66
CA ASP A 90 1.98 -12.90 -6.77
C ASP A 90 1.60 -13.23 -5.31
N ASP A 91 0.31 -13.12 -4.97
CA ASP A 91 -0.24 -13.65 -3.72
C ASP A 91 -0.16 -15.19 -3.60
N ARG A 92 0.11 -15.91 -4.70
CA ARG A 92 0.43 -17.35 -4.66
C ARG A 92 1.66 -17.65 -3.83
N LYS A 93 2.53 -16.66 -3.62
CA LYS A 93 3.70 -16.77 -2.75
C LYS A 93 3.33 -16.57 -1.27
N PHE A 94 2.10 -16.15 -0.97
CA PHE A 94 1.67 -15.88 0.39
C PHE A 94 1.33 -17.19 1.09
N THR A 95 1.75 -17.30 2.34
CA THR A 95 1.50 -18.46 3.19
C THR A 95 0.81 -18.02 4.47
N VAL A 96 0.00 -18.92 5.03
CA VAL A 96 -0.69 -18.70 6.30
C VAL A 96 -0.25 -19.78 7.29
N ALA A 97 0.49 -19.37 8.31
CA ALA A 97 0.96 -20.24 9.38
C ALA A 97 -0.21 -20.74 10.27
N ASP A 98 0.02 -21.84 10.98
CA ASP A 98 -0.99 -22.45 11.90
C ASP A 98 -1.26 -21.63 13.15
N THR A 99 -0.46 -20.58 13.39
CA THR A 99 -0.76 -19.57 14.42
C THR A 99 -1.97 -18.70 14.06
N CYS A 100 -2.54 -18.85 12.86
CA CYS A 100 -3.74 -18.12 12.44
C CYS A 100 -4.92 -18.39 13.38
N THR A 101 -5.50 -17.32 13.92
CA THR A 101 -6.63 -17.37 14.86
C THR A 101 -7.99 -17.21 14.18
N SER A 102 -8.05 -17.23 12.85
CA SER A 102 -9.29 -17.04 12.09
C SER A 102 -10.00 -15.69 12.35
N CYS A 103 -9.28 -14.68 12.88
CA CYS A 103 -9.87 -13.40 13.30
C CYS A 103 -10.48 -12.53 12.18
N GLY A 104 -10.19 -12.85 10.91
CA GLY A 104 -10.78 -12.16 9.75
C GLY A 104 -10.27 -10.76 9.43
N THR A 105 -9.34 -10.21 10.22
CA THR A 105 -8.77 -8.87 9.98
C THR A 105 -8.24 -8.71 8.55
N CYS A 106 -7.50 -9.69 8.03
CA CYS A 106 -6.93 -9.64 6.68
C CYS A 106 -7.98 -9.50 5.58
N SER A 107 -9.13 -10.17 5.71
CA SER A 107 -10.27 -10.06 4.79
C SER A 107 -10.95 -8.70 4.92
N ALA A 108 -11.17 -8.23 6.15
CA ALA A 108 -11.87 -6.98 6.43
C ALA A 108 -11.16 -5.71 5.92
N ILE A 109 -9.82 -5.73 5.86
CA ILE A 109 -9.04 -4.56 5.44
C ILE A 109 -8.60 -4.61 3.97
N CYS A 110 -8.90 -5.69 3.22
CA CYS A 110 -8.38 -5.87 1.87
C CYS A 110 -9.21 -5.06 0.85
N PRO A 111 -8.67 -3.98 0.25
CA PRO A 111 -9.43 -3.16 -0.71
C PRO A 111 -9.74 -3.88 -2.02
N ALA A 112 -8.90 -4.84 -2.40
CA ALA A 112 -9.12 -5.64 -3.58
C ALA A 112 -10.12 -6.79 -3.36
N GLN A 113 -10.65 -6.95 -2.14
CA GLN A 113 -11.51 -8.08 -1.76
C GLN A 113 -10.87 -9.44 -2.13
N ASN A 114 -9.55 -9.53 -1.98
CA ASN A 114 -8.77 -10.68 -2.42
C ASN A 114 -8.78 -11.86 -1.42
N ILE A 115 -9.38 -11.69 -0.23
CA ILE A 115 -9.26 -12.66 0.86
C ILE A 115 -10.65 -13.04 1.38
N GLU A 116 -10.97 -14.32 1.29
CA GLU A 116 -12.12 -14.96 1.92
C GLU A 116 -11.66 -15.83 3.09
N LEU A 117 -12.53 -16.02 4.09
CA LEU A 117 -12.33 -17.07 5.09
C LEU A 117 -13.10 -18.32 4.64
N ARG A 118 -12.38 -19.42 4.40
CA ARG A 118 -12.97 -20.75 4.14
C ARG A 118 -12.47 -21.71 5.21
N ASP A 119 -13.37 -22.41 5.87
CA ASP A 119 -13.06 -23.30 7.00
C ASP A 119 -12.17 -22.63 8.08
N GLY A 120 -12.46 -21.35 8.35
CA GLY A 120 -11.70 -20.53 9.30
C GLY A 120 -10.37 -19.98 8.77
N ARG A 121 -9.86 -20.44 7.61
CA ARG A 121 -8.56 -19.99 7.08
C ARG A 121 -8.70 -18.98 5.94
N PRO A 122 -7.81 -17.97 5.88
CA PRO A 122 -7.72 -17.07 4.74
C PRO A 122 -7.36 -17.80 3.45
N VAL A 123 -8.16 -17.59 2.41
CA VAL A 123 -7.93 -18.06 1.02
C VAL A 123 -7.78 -16.83 0.13
N PHE A 124 -6.72 -16.81 -0.70
CA PHE A 124 -6.41 -15.73 -1.61
C PHE A 124 -7.05 -15.98 -2.98
N LEU A 125 -7.72 -14.97 -3.55
CA LEU A 125 -8.53 -15.06 -4.76
C LEU A 125 -7.80 -14.63 -6.04
N HIS A 126 -6.48 -14.40 -5.99
CA HIS A 126 -5.64 -14.03 -7.14
C HIS A 126 -6.07 -12.75 -7.86
N ARG A 127 -6.58 -11.80 -7.08
CA ARG A 127 -6.86 -10.40 -7.47
C ARG A 127 -6.07 -9.43 -6.59
N CYS A 128 -4.88 -9.83 -6.14
CA CYS A 128 -4.07 -9.05 -5.20
C CYS A 128 -3.54 -7.75 -5.84
N GLU A 129 -3.27 -6.75 -5.01
CA GLU A 129 -2.61 -5.49 -5.42
C GLU A 129 -1.26 -5.30 -4.72
N LEU A 130 -0.75 -6.36 -4.07
CA LEU A 130 0.51 -6.39 -3.31
C LEU A 130 0.71 -5.24 -2.30
N CYS A 131 -0.38 -4.67 -1.77
CA CYS A 131 -0.30 -3.61 -0.75
C CYS A 131 0.28 -4.10 0.59
N CYS A 132 0.32 -5.43 0.80
CA CYS A 132 0.84 -6.10 1.99
C CYS A 132 0.11 -5.73 3.30
N GLY A 133 -1.05 -5.07 3.25
CA GLY A 133 -1.80 -4.68 4.43
C GLY A 133 -2.16 -5.88 5.32
N CYS A 134 -2.54 -7.01 4.70
CA CYS A 134 -2.88 -8.25 5.42
C CYS A 134 -1.68 -8.82 6.20
N ILE A 135 -0.46 -8.67 5.68
CA ILE A 135 0.77 -9.04 6.38
C ILE A 135 0.95 -8.10 7.56
N HIS A 136 1.00 -6.79 7.33
CA HIS A 136 1.30 -5.81 8.39
C HIS A 136 0.32 -5.80 9.57
N THR A 137 -0.95 -6.08 9.32
CA THR A 137 -2.02 -5.94 10.32
C THR A 137 -2.43 -7.24 10.99
N CYS A 138 -1.91 -8.40 10.56
CA CYS A 138 -2.22 -9.67 11.19
C CYS A 138 -1.71 -9.67 12.65
N PRO A 139 -2.61 -9.78 13.65
CA PRO A 139 -2.24 -9.61 15.06
C PRO A 139 -1.29 -10.70 15.58
N VAL A 140 -1.38 -11.90 14.99
CA VAL A 140 -0.56 -13.07 15.32
C VAL A 140 0.52 -13.35 14.27
N GLN A 141 0.74 -12.40 13.36
CA GLN A 141 1.77 -12.47 12.35
C GLN A 141 1.73 -13.75 11.47
N ALA A 142 0.53 -14.30 11.21
CA ALA A 142 0.38 -15.59 10.54
C ALA A 142 0.59 -15.54 9.02
N ILE A 143 0.53 -14.36 8.39
CA ILE A 143 0.68 -14.22 6.93
C ILE A 143 2.09 -13.73 6.59
N ASP A 144 2.73 -14.41 5.64
CA ASP A 144 4.04 -14.13 5.06
C ASP A 144 4.01 -14.24 3.53
N ALA A 145 5.00 -13.69 2.83
CA ALA A 145 5.21 -13.82 1.38
C ALA A 145 6.57 -14.48 1.11
N GLY A 146 6.56 -15.81 0.95
CA GLY A 146 7.77 -16.61 0.84
C GLY A 146 8.67 -16.55 2.08
N LYS A 147 9.90 -17.05 1.95
CA LYS A 147 10.84 -17.15 3.08
C LYS A 147 11.42 -15.80 3.52
N LYS A 148 11.43 -14.80 2.64
CA LYS A 148 12.14 -13.52 2.88
C LYS A 148 11.41 -12.60 3.84
N THR A 149 10.07 -12.64 3.90
CA THR A 149 9.30 -11.79 4.82
C THR A 149 9.23 -12.37 6.22
N LYS A 150 9.44 -13.69 6.36
CA LYS A 150 9.40 -14.36 7.65
C LYS A 150 10.42 -13.72 8.60
N GLY A 151 9.92 -13.16 9.70
CA GLY A 151 10.75 -12.48 10.70
C GLY A 151 11.09 -11.01 10.40
N ARG A 152 10.69 -10.46 9.24
CA ARG A 152 10.81 -9.02 8.99
C ARG A 152 9.86 -8.24 9.89
N LYS A 153 10.34 -7.10 10.38
CA LYS A 153 9.51 -6.17 11.17
C LYS A 153 8.35 -5.63 10.33
N ARG A 154 7.13 -5.71 10.89
CA ARG A 154 5.88 -5.23 10.28
C ARG A 154 5.68 -3.75 10.61
N TYR A 155 5.35 -2.95 9.62
CA TYR A 155 5.09 -1.52 9.82
C TYR A 155 3.64 -1.30 10.23
N ARG A 156 3.43 -0.53 11.29
CA ARG A 156 2.13 0.09 11.61
C ARG A 156 2.37 1.55 11.91
N ASN A 157 1.56 2.42 11.29
CA ASN A 157 1.50 3.82 11.71
C ASN A 157 0.90 3.85 13.13
N PRO A 158 1.57 4.48 14.11
CA PRO A 158 1.10 4.56 15.50
C PRO A 158 -0.28 5.22 15.67
N GLU A 159 -0.65 6.13 14.75
CA GLU A 159 -1.89 6.92 14.84
C GLU A 159 -3.08 6.25 14.16
N VAL A 160 -2.85 5.20 13.36
CA VAL A 160 -3.90 4.54 12.57
C VAL A 160 -4.30 3.23 13.23
N LYS A 161 -5.55 3.12 13.67
CA LYS A 161 -6.09 1.89 14.25
C LYS A 161 -6.44 0.90 13.15
N THR A 162 -6.54 -0.38 13.50
CA THR A 162 -6.91 -1.43 12.54
C THR A 162 -8.35 -1.23 12.04
N ASP A 163 -9.22 -0.70 12.90
CA ASP A 163 -10.62 -0.42 12.53
C ASP A 163 -10.74 0.69 11.49
N ASP A 164 -9.84 1.68 11.50
CA ASP A 164 -9.81 2.75 10.49
C ASP A 164 -9.49 2.21 9.09
N LEU A 165 -8.90 1.02 9.00
CA LEU A 165 -8.56 0.34 7.75
C LEU A 165 -9.63 -0.63 7.27
N LYS A 166 -10.62 -0.96 8.11
CA LYS A 166 -11.68 -1.88 7.72
C LYS A 166 -12.57 -1.21 6.70
N ILE A 167 -12.83 -1.92 5.61
CA ILE A 167 -13.61 -1.38 4.50
C ILE A 167 -15.08 -1.74 4.75
N PRO A 168 -15.99 -0.75 4.76
CA PRO A 168 -17.41 -1.02 4.83
C PRO A 168 -17.80 -1.91 3.65
N ARG A 169 -18.29 -3.12 3.92
CA ARG A 169 -18.87 -3.97 2.89
C ARG A 169 -20.25 -3.40 2.57
N GLY A 170 -20.31 -2.39 1.71
CA GLY A 170 -21.57 -1.96 1.10
C GLY A 170 -22.16 -3.14 0.33
N ASN A 171 -23.49 -3.30 0.37
CA ASN A 171 -24.23 -4.34 -0.37
C ASN A 171 -23.66 -4.47 -1.80
N GLN A 172 -22.93 -5.56 -2.05
CA GLN A 172 -22.54 -5.92 -3.40
C GLN A 172 -23.83 -6.22 -4.18
N PRO A 173 -24.05 -5.63 -5.36
CA PRO A 173 -25.00 -6.21 -6.29
C PRO A 173 -24.51 -7.63 -6.57
N ALA A 174 -25.41 -8.60 -6.41
CA ALA A 174 -25.17 -9.99 -6.73
C ALA A 174 -24.50 -10.10 -8.10
N GLU A 175 -23.55 -11.02 -8.19
CA GLU A 175 -22.90 -11.46 -9.42
C GLU A 175 -23.86 -11.39 -10.60
N GLN A 176 -23.48 -10.68 -11.66
CA GLN A 176 -24.08 -10.83 -12.96
C GLN A 176 -23.03 -11.37 -13.94
N ILE A 177 -23.23 -12.67 -14.20
CA ILE A 177 -22.87 -13.49 -15.37
C ILE A 177 -21.44 -14.02 -15.42
#